data_AF-I1SV20-F1
#
_entry.id   AF-I1SV20-F1
#
_cell.length_a   1.000
_cell.length_b   1.000
_cell.length_c   1.000
_cell.angle_alpha   90.00
_cell.angle_beta   90.00
_cell.angle_gamma   90.00
#
_symmetry.space_group_name_H-M   'P 1'
#
loop_
_entity.id
_entity.type
_entity.pdbx_description
1 polymer ?
#
loop_
_entity_poly.entity_id
_entity_poly.type
_entity_poly.pdbx_seq_one_letter_code
_entity_poly.pdbx_strand_id
1 'polypeptide(L)'
;MDSNIKYMCFLYIFIVVFMFFSEAIDQSDPHASTRKKCSGEFKLTDEILKLGEQDPSDFSCYLFCLFKDINIMNQKGEFDPNLAAQEVQDNLREAARKYIFMCYDLVKPNMTSDGCKNALEMVQCFKEKAPEMYEMLGLFHPPSNEPLKMTQ
;
A
#
# COMPACT_ATOMS: atom_id res chain seq x y z
N MET A 1 -50.81 -20.78 1.00
CA MET A 1 -49.60 -19.93 0.91
C MET A 1 -48.48 -20.83 0.41
N ASP A 2 -48.25 -20.81 -0.90
CA ASP A 2 -47.45 -21.80 -1.61
C ASP A 2 -46.01 -21.88 -1.10
N SER A 3 -45.52 -23.11 -0.92
CA SER A 3 -44.16 -23.40 -0.43
C SER A 3 -43.10 -22.61 -1.21
N ASN A 4 -43.31 -22.40 -2.51
CA ASN A 4 -42.42 -21.65 -3.39
C ASN A 4 -42.24 -20.17 -2.98
N ILE A 5 -43.27 -19.54 -2.42
CA ILE A 5 -43.21 -18.13 -1.97
C ILE A 5 -42.33 -18.03 -0.72
N LYS A 6 -42.40 -19.01 0.19
CA LYS A 6 -41.56 -19.04 1.39
C LYS A 6 -40.09 -19.24 1.04
N TYR A 7 -39.76 -20.13 0.10
CA TYR A 7 -38.38 -20.34 -0.36
C TYR A 7 -37.83 -19.09 -1.06
N MET A 8 -38.62 -18.43 -1.90
CA MET A 8 -38.21 -17.19 -2.57
C MET A 8 -37.92 -16.07 -1.56
N CYS A 9 -38.75 -15.90 -0.52
CA CYS A 9 -38.50 -14.93 0.54
C CYS A 9 -37.25 -15.27 1.35
N PHE A 10 -37.04 -16.54 1.71
CA PHE A 10 -35.86 -16.97 2.46
C PHE A 10 -34.57 -16.76 1.66
N LEU A 11 -34.58 -17.05 0.36
CA LEU A 11 -33.43 -16.90 -0.51
C LEU A 11 -33.10 -15.41 -0.73
N TYR A 12 -34.12 -14.56 -0.84
CA TYR A 12 -33.94 -13.10 -0.90
C TYR A 12 -33.37 -12.53 0.40
N ILE A 13 -33.87 -12.97 1.56
CA ILE A 13 -33.33 -12.54 2.87
C ILE A 13 -31.87 -13.02 3.00
N PHE A 14 -31.55 -14.25 2.59
CA PHE A 14 -30.19 -14.77 2.68
C PHE A 14 -29.22 -14.00 1.77
N ILE A 15 -29.64 -13.66 0.55
CA ILE A 15 -28.85 -12.82 -0.38
C ILE A 15 -28.62 -11.43 0.22
N VAL A 16 -29.67 -10.78 0.72
CA VAL A 16 -29.58 -9.43 1.30
C VAL A 16 -28.67 -9.43 2.53
N VAL A 17 -28.79 -10.43 3.41
CA VAL A 17 -27.89 -10.60 4.56
C VAL A 17 -26.44 -10.85 4.10
N PHE A 18 -26.21 -11.68 3.07
CA PHE A 18 -24.87 -11.90 2.53
C PHE A 18 -24.24 -10.63 1.95
N MET A 19 -25.04 -9.77 1.29
CA MET A 19 -24.59 -8.45 0.81
C MET A 19 -24.26 -7.50 1.97
N PHE A 20 -25.03 -7.52 3.05
CA PHE A 20 -24.74 -6.67 4.23
C PHE A 20 -23.51 -7.15 5.03
N PHE A 21 -23.17 -8.43 5.00
CA PHE A 21 -21.98 -8.95 5.68
C PHE A 21 -20.67 -8.74 4.91
N SER A 22 -20.71 -8.44 3.60
CA SER A 22 -19.49 -8.24 2.80
C SER A 22 -18.81 -6.87 2.96
N GLU A 23 -19.46 -5.89 3.60
CA GLU A 23 -19.02 -4.47 3.55
C GLU A 23 -18.59 -3.86 4.90
N ALA A 24 -18.11 -4.67 5.85
CA ALA A 24 -17.32 -4.15 6.97
C ALA A 24 -15.82 -4.15 6.61
N ILE A 25 -15.46 -3.51 5.49
CA ILE A 25 -14.05 -3.23 5.17
C ILE A 25 -13.72 -1.91 5.86
N ASP A 26 -12.82 -1.97 6.83
CA ASP A 26 -12.23 -0.80 7.48
C ASP A 26 -11.58 0.09 6.41
N GLN A 27 -12.31 1.12 5.97
CA GLN A 27 -11.91 2.03 4.89
C GLN A 27 -10.70 2.90 5.24
N SER A 28 -10.20 2.85 6.48
CA SER A 28 -9.09 3.69 6.93
C SER A 28 -7.74 3.28 6.34
N ASP A 29 -7.61 2.05 5.84
CA ASP A 29 -6.32 1.51 5.39
C ASP A 29 -6.49 0.59 4.16
N PRO A 30 -6.51 1.16 2.94
CA PRO A 30 -6.74 0.41 1.71
C PRO A 30 -5.65 -0.63 1.41
N HIS A 31 -4.51 -0.56 2.09
CA HIS A 31 -3.35 -1.43 1.85
C HIS A 31 -3.15 -2.50 2.94
N ALA A 32 -4.05 -2.59 3.93
CA ALA A 32 -3.94 -3.54 5.03
C ALA A 32 -3.87 -5.01 4.56
N SER A 33 -4.74 -5.39 3.63
CA SER A 33 -4.77 -6.75 3.07
C SER A 33 -3.48 -7.07 2.30
N THR A 34 -2.97 -6.12 1.53
CA THR A 34 -1.72 -6.25 0.77
C THR A 34 -0.51 -6.37 1.68
N ARG A 35 -0.39 -5.51 2.70
CA ARG A 35 0.71 -5.60 3.68
C ARG A 35 0.71 -6.95 4.39
N LYS A 36 -0.47 -7.46 4.79
CA LYS A 36 -0.62 -8.79 5.42
C LYS A 36 -0.23 -9.93 4.48
N LYS A 37 -0.61 -9.85 3.20
CA LYS A 37 -0.22 -10.85 2.19
C LYS A 37 1.29 -10.87 2.01
N CYS A 38 1.89 -9.71 1.75
CA CYS A 38 3.31 -9.61 1.48
C CYS A 38 4.17 -9.96 2.71
N SER A 39 3.76 -9.53 3.91
CA SER A 39 4.47 -9.93 5.13
C SER A 39 4.41 -11.45 5.36
N GLY A 40 3.26 -12.08 5.07
CA GLY A 40 3.09 -13.53 5.13
C GLY A 40 3.99 -14.29 4.16
N GLU A 41 4.18 -13.79 2.94
CA GLU A 41 5.06 -14.41 1.92
C GLU A 41 6.52 -14.48 2.39
N PHE A 42 6.98 -13.44 3.09
CA PHE A 42 8.35 -13.34 3.60
C PHE A 42 8.50 -13.70 5.08
N LYS A 43 7.43 -14.19 5.73
CA LYS A 43 7.40 -14.56 7.16
C LYS A 43 7.82 -13.40 8.09
N LEU A 44 7.48 -12.17 7.72
CA LEU A 44 7.74 -10.97 8.51
C LEU A 44 6.62 -10.79 9.53
N THR A 45 6.98 -10.70 10.81
CA THR A 45 6.04 -10.33 11.87
C THR A 45 5.85 -8.81 11.89
N ASP A 46 4.76 -8.34 12.50
CA ASP A 46 4.50 -6.90 12.66
C ASP A 46 5.63 -6.21 13.44
N GLU A 47 6.27 -6.91 14.38
CA GLU A 47 7.43 -6.39 15.12
C GLU A 47 8.66 -6.21 14.22
N ILE A 48 8.91 -7.15 13.31
CA ILE A 48 10.01 -7.06 12.35
C ILE A 48 9.73 -5.95 11.33
N LEU A 49 8.49 -5.85 10.82
CA LEU A 49 8.12 -4.82 9.84
C LEU A 49 8.40 -3.39 10.34
N LYS A 50 8.20 -3.11 11.64
CA LYS A 50 8.51 -1.80 12.24
C LYS A 50 9.99 -1.42 12.09
N LEU A 51 10.89 -2.39 11.98
CA LEU A 51 12.31 -2.12 11.72
C LEU A 51 12.53 -1.58 10.29
N GLY A 52 11.67 -1.98 9.34
CA GLY A 52 11.76 -1.55 7.94
C GLY A 52 11.56 -0.05 7.75
N GLU A 53 10.79 0.59 8.63
CA GLU A 53 10.65 2.04 8.65
C GLU A 53 12.00 2.72 8.93
N GLN A 54 12.75 2.20 9.92
CA GLN A 54 14.07 2.71 10.31
C GLN A 54 15.19 2.28 9.38
N ASP A 55 15.10 1.11 8.77
CA ASP A 55 16.04 0.62 7.76
C ASP A 55 15.32 -0.33 6.77
N PRO A 56 14.98 0.15 5.56
CA PRO A 56 14.26 -0.66 4.58
C PRO A 56 15.14 -1.72 3.90
N SER A 57 16.45 -1.76 4.16
CA SER A 57 17.43 -2.57 3.42
C SER A 57 17.09 -4.06 3.39
N ASP A 58 16.61 -4.61 4.52
CA ASP A 58 16.23 -6.02 4.65
C ASP A 58 14.80 -6.32 4.14
N PHE A 59 14.08 -5.30 3.66
CA PHE A 59 12.66 -5.38 3.29
C PHE A 59 12.42 -5.18 1.79
N SER A 60 13.48 -5.20 0.98
CA SER A 60 13.45 -4.95 -0.47
C SER A 60 12.37 -5.78 -1.22
N CYS A 61 12.30 -7.10 -0.99
CA CYS A 61 11.30 -7.94 -1.65
C CYS A 61 9.89 -7.81 -1.07
N TYR A 62 9.77 -7.44 0.21
CA TYR A 62 8.48 -7.07 0.79
C TYR A 62 7.93 -5.81 0.11
N LEU A 63 8.77 -4.79 -0.06
CA LEU A 63 8.42 -3.54 -0.75
C LEU A 63 8.03 -3.81 -2.21
N PHE A 64 8.78 -4.67 -2.90
CA PHE A 64 8.43 -5.06 -4.26
C PHE A 64 7.07 -5.77 -4.34
N CYS A 65 6.80 -6.71 -3.43
CA CYS A 65 5.50 -7.35 -3.34
C CYS A 65 4.38 -6.33 -3.14
N LEU A 66 4.57 -5.41 -2.18
CA LEU A 66 3.60 -4.36 -1.88
C LEU A 66 3.32 -3.50 -3.11
N PHE A 67 4.36 -2.94 -3.72
CA PHE A 67 4.26 -2.04 -4.88
C PHE A 67 3.66 -2.72 -6.11
N LYS A 68 3.96 -3.99 -6.31
CA LYS A 68 3.37 -4.79 -7.40
C LYS A 68 1.88 -5.03 -7.16
N ASP A 69 1.50 -5.39 -5.94
CA ASP A 69 0.11 -5.69 -5.62
C ASP A 69 -0.79 -4.45 -5.62
N ILE A 70 -0.26 -3.27 -5.23
CA ILE A 70 -0.98 -1.99 -5.39
C ILE A 70 -0.79 -1.36 -6.78
N ASN A 71 -0.21 -2.12 -7.72
CA ASN A 71 -0.08 -1.75 -9.13
C ASN A 71 0.71 -0.45 -9.41
N ILE A 72 1.67 -0.09 -8.54
CA ILE A 72 2.58 1.04 -8.78
C ILE A 72 3.96 0.58 -9.27
N MET A 73 4.20 -0.73 -9.31
CA MET A 73 5.37 -1.34 -9.91
C MET A 73 4.96 -2.58 -10.70
N ASN A 74 5.55 -2.82 -11.87
CA ASN A 74 5.21 -4.01 -12.67
C ASN A 74 6.10 -5.22 -12.30
N GLN A 75 5.85 -6.36 -12.94
CA GLN A 75 6.59 -7.61 -12.68
C GLN A 75 8.10 -7.52 -12.96
N LYS A 76 8.54 -6.53 -13.76
CA LYS A 76 9.95 -6.30 -14.08
C LYS A 76 10.63 -5.35 -13.09
N GLY A 77 9.90 -4.85 -12.10
CA GLY A 77 10.44 -3.86 -11.16
C GLY A 77 10.42 -2.43 -11.69
N GLU A 78 9.64 -2.13 -12.74
CA GLU A 78 9.52 -0.77 -13.27
C GLU A 78 8.44 -0.02 -12.49
N PHE A 79 8.82 1.07 -11.83
CA PHE A 79 7.93 1.93 -11.05
C PHE A 79 7.13 2.89 -11.95
N ASP A 80 5.83 3.07 -11.66
CA ASP A 80 4.98 4.05 -12.32
C ASP A 80 4.71 5.24 -11.38
N PRO A 81 5.32 6.41 -11.62
CA PRO A 81 5.15 7.58 -10.76
C PRO A 81 3.75 8.20 -10.85
N ASN A 82 3.01 7.97 -11.95
CA ASN A 82 1.64 8.47 -12.05
C ASN A 82 0.69 7.66 -11.19
N LEU A 83 0.81 6.32 -11.23
CA LEU A 83 0.01 5.44 -10.40
C LEU A 83 0.38 5.61 -8.92
N ALA A 84 1.66 5.70 -8.60
CA ALA A 84 2.10 5.97 -7.22
C ALA A 84 1.52 7.25 -6.63
N ALA A 85 1.42 8.33 -7.43
CA ALA A 85 0.80 9.57 -6.97
C ALA A 85 -0.72 9.42 -6.73
N GLN A 86 -1.39 8.50 -7.42
CA GLN A 86 -2.83 8.26 -7.23
C GLN A 86 -3.12 7.50 -5.93
N GLU A 87 -2.21 6.62 -5.50
CA GLU A 87 -2.32 5.87 -4.23
C GLU A 87 -2.13 6.76 -3.00
N VAL A 88 -1.57 7.96 -3.15
CA VAL A 88 -1.46 8.91 -2.04
C VAL A 88 -2.82 9.58 -1.76
N GLN A 89 -3.14 9.72 -0.48
CA GLN A 89 -4.33 10.44 0.01
C GLN A 89 -4.43 11.85 -0.61
N ASP A 90 -5.65 12.27 -0.97
CA ASP A 90 -5.91 13.47 -1.76
C ASP A 90 -5.24 14.74 -1.19
N ASN A 91 -5.23 14.91 0.14
CA ASN A 91 -4.65 16.06 0.82
C ASN A 91 -3.12 16.13 0.76
N LEU A 92 -2.45 15.00 0.55
CA LEU A 92 -0.99 14.88 0.46
C LEU A 92 -0.50 14.73 -0.98
N ARG A 93 -1.40 14.39 -1.92
CA ARG A 93 -1.06 14.01 -3.30
C ARG A 93 -0.17 15.02 -4.02
N GLU A 94 -0.52 16.31 -4.00
CA GLU A 94 0.26 17.34 -4.71
C GLU A 94 1.66 17.50 -4.13
N ALA A 95 1.78 17.50 -2.80
CA ALA A 95 3.07 17.54 -2.13
C ALA A 95 3.90 16.28 -2.46
N ALA A 96 3.26 15.10 -2.44
CA ALA A 96 3.90 13.83 -2.70
C ALA A 96 4.35 13.67 -4.15
N ARG A 97 3.55 14.17 -5.10
CA ARG A 97 3.84 14.09 -6.54
C ARG A 97 5.22 14.65 -6.85
N LYS A 98 5.60 15.79 -6.26
CA LYS A 98 6.94 16.36 -6.44
C LYS A 98 8.06 15.37 -6.09
N TYR A 99 7.96 14.71 -4.96
CA TYR A 99 8.98 13.77 -4.48
C TYR A 99 8.95 12.43 -5.21
N ILE A 100 7.75 11.95 -5.54
CA ILE A 100 7.55 10.72 -6.33
C ILE A 100 8.26 10.83 -7.68
N PHE A 101 8.04 11.92 -8.41
CA PHE A 101 8.67 12.14 -9.71
C PHE A 101 10.18 12.41 -9.59
N MET A 102 10.60 13.20 -8.60
CA MET A 102 12.02 13.45 -8.35
C MET A 102 12.79 12.13 -8.10
N CYS A 103 12.26 11.27 -7.25
CA CYS A 103 12.90 9.99 -6.96
C CYS A 103 12.85 9.03 -8.14
N TYR A 104 11.75 9.01 -8.89
CA TYR A 104 11.67 8.24 -10.12
C TYR A 104 12.77 8.65 -11.10
N ASP A 105 12.97 9.95 -11.34
CA ASP A 105 13.99 10.45 -12.28
C ASP A 105 15.42 10.14 -11.82
N LEU A 106 15.68 10.10 -10.50
CA LEU A 106 16.98 9.73 -9.93
C LEU A 106 17.26 8.23 -10.01
N VAL A 107 16.25 7.39 -9.79
CA VAL A 107 16.40 5.93 -9.71
C VAL A 107 16.31 5.28 -11.10
N LYS A 108 15.43 5.77 -11.99
CA LYS A 108 15.17 5.19 -13.31
C LYS A 108 16.43 4.86 -14.14
N PRO A 109 17.48 5.72 -14.20
CA PRO A 109 18.68 5.41 -14.97
C PRO A 109 19.43 4.16 -14.49
N ASN A 110 19.26 3.79 -13.22
CA ASN A 110 19.95 2.67 -12.57
C ASN A 110 19.04 1.46 -12.34
N MET A 111 17.75 1.54 -12.72
CA MET A 111 16.81 0.43 -12.56
C MET A 111 17.30 -0.80 -13.31
N THR A 112 17.27 -1.93 -12.61
CA THR A 112 17.69 -3.23 -13.13
C THR A 112 16.48 -4.14 -13.33
N SER A 113 16.71 -5.40 -13.72
CA SER A 113 15.66 -6.42 -13.73
C SER A 113 15.32 -6.98 -12.33
N ASP A 114 16.04 -6.55 -11.28
CA ASP A 114 15.77 -6.93 -9.90
C ASP A 114 14.74 -5.98 -9.28
N GLY A 115 13.48 -6.43 -9.24
CA GLY A 115 12.37 -5.64 -8.70
C GLY A 115 12.49 -5.36 -7.19
N CYS A 116 13.10 -6.27 -6.42
CA CYS A 116 13.34 -6.04 -4.99
C CYS A 116 14.31 -4.88 -4.80
N LYS A 117 15.43 -4.90 -5.56
CA LYS A 117 16.42 -3.83 -5.53
C LYS A 117 15.81 -2.50 -5.97
N ASN A 118 15.08 -2.46 -7.08
CA ASN A 118 14.48 -1.21 -7.56
C ASN A 118 13.45 -0.63 -6.56
N ALA A 119 12.64 -1.49 -5.92
CA ALA A 119 11.71 -1.05 -4.87
C ALA A 119 12.44 -0.45 -3.67
N LEU A 120 13.55 -1.06 -3.24
CA LEU A 120 14.40 -0.51 -2.19
C LEU A 120 14.97 0.86 -2.57
N GLU A 121 15.53 1.00 -3.77
CA GLU A 121 16.12 2.28 -4.23
C GLU A 121 15.09 3.41 -4.26
N MET A 122 13.86 3.14 -4.70
CA MET A 122 12.76 4.11 -4.65
C MET A 122 12.44 4.53 -3.21
N VAL A 123 12.31 3.56 -2.31
CA VAL A 123 11.96 3.82 -0.89
C VAL A 123 13.08 4.56 -0.16
N GLN A 124 14.34 4.20 -0.41
CA GLN A 124 15.49 4.93 0.12
C GLN A 124 15.49 6.38 -0.35
N CYS A 125 15.16 6.63 -1.62
CA CYS A 125 15.02 8.00 -2.11
C CYS A 125 13.88 8.76 -1.41
N PHE A 126 12.70 8.15 -1.21
CA PHE A 126 11.61 8.80 -0.48
C PHE A 126 12.01 9.16 0.95
N LYS A 127 12.68 8.25 1.65
CA LYS A 127 13.18 8.49 3.00
C LYS A 127 14.19 9.62 3.05
N GLU A 128 15.08 9.73 2.06
CA GLU A 128 16.09 10.79 1.99
C GLU A 128 15.48 12.16 1.61
N LYS A 129 14.60 12.19 0.61
CA LYS A 129 14.09 13.45 0.03
C LYS A 129 12.83 13.98 0.72
N ALA A 130 12.04 13.10 1.34
CA ALA A 130 10.76 13.44 1.97
C ALA A 130 10.53 12.62 3.25
N PRO A 131 11.40 12.76 4.28
CA PRO A 131 11.34 11.94 5.50
C PRO A 131 9.99 12.03 6.23
N GLU A 132 9.40 13.22 6.35
CA GLU A 132 8.08 13.40 6.98
C GLU A 132 6.98 12.64 6.23
N MET A 133 7.07 12.61 4.90
CA MET A 133 6.09 11.92 4.07
C MET A 133 6.27 10.41 4.11
N TYR A 134 7.52 9.96 4.14
CA TYR A 134 7.88 8.56 4.19
C TYR A 134 7.22 7.83 5.37
N GLU A 135 7.21 8.44 6.56
CA GLU A 135 6.53 7.87 7.75
C GLU A 135 4.99 7.79 7.55
N MET A 136 4.42 8.74 6.80
CA MET A 136 2.98 8.76 6.51
C MET A 136 2.53 7.80 5.40
N LEU A 137 3.46 7.29 4.56
CA LEU A 137 3.12 6.41 3.45
C LEU A 137 2.57 5.04 3.91
N GLY A 138 2.73 4.69 5.19
CA GLY A 138 2.17 3.45 5.74
C GLY A 138 2.69 2.20 5.04
N LEU A 139 3.97 2.23 4.63
CA LEU A 139 4.62 1.13 3.91
C LEU A 139 4.79 -0.10 4.78
N PHE A 140 5.11 0.10 6.07
CA PHE A 140 5.43 -0.97 7.02
C PHE A 140 4.38 -1.15 8.12
N HIS A 141 3.52 -0.16 8.32
CA HIS A 141 2.46 -0.13 9.32
C HIS A 141 1.24 0.60 8.76
N PRO A 142 0.05 0.47 9.36
CA PRO A 142 -1.10 1.29 9.02
C PRO A 142 -0.75 2.78 9.06
N PRO A 143 -1.21 3.60 8.08
CA PRO A 143 -1.00 5.03 8.13
C PRO A 143 -1.60 5.61 9.42
N SER A 144 -0.89 6.52 10.09
CA SER A 144 -1.42 7.20 11.26
C SER A 144 -2.41 8.29 10.83
N ASN A 145 -3.56 8.38 11.51
CA ASN A 145 -4.55 9.44 11.28
C ASN A 145 -4.17 10.76 11.98
N GLU A 146 -2.92 10.91 12.42
CA GLU A 146 -2.49 12.06 13.23
C GLU A 146 -2.11 13.24 12.32
N PRO A 147 -2.70 14.44 12.50
CA PRO A 147 -2.42 15.57 11.64
C PRO A 147 -0.95 16.01 11.76
N LEU A 148 -0.38 16.43 10.62
CA LEU A 148 0.98 16.98 10.49
C LEU A 148 1.32 17.91 11.67
N LYS A 149 2.24 17.47 12.55
CA LYS A 149 3.00 18.43 13.36
C LYS A 149 4.01 19.08 12.44
N MET A 150 3.60 20.16 11.79
CA MET A 150 4.54 21.07 11.16
C MET A 150 5.42 21.65 12.26
N THR A 151 6.58 21.04 12.49
CA THR A 151 7.63 21.66 13.29
C THR A 151 8.07 22.94 12.58
N GLN A 152 7.80 24.06 13.25
CA GLN A 152 8.27 25.41 12.90
C GLN A 152 9.78 25.50 12.82
#